data_AF-A0A6C0HE89-F1
#
_entry.id   AF-A0A6C0HE89-F1
#
_cell.length_a   1.000
_cell.length_b   1.000
_cell.length_c   1.000
_cell.angle_alpha   90.00
_cell.angle_beta   90.00
_cell.angle_gamma   90.00
#
_symmetry.space_group_name_H-M   'P 1'
#
loop_
_entity.id
_entity.type
_entity.pdbx_description
1 polymer ?
#
loop_
_entity_poly.entity_id
_entity_poly.type
_entity_poly.pdbx_seq_one_letter_code
_entity_poly.pdbx_strand_id
1 'polypeptide(L)'
;MYYVIFLLMLFLIFFYRKPSIKLLPYNEDVVYSPAHGTIMDIIYKNNTVHIAIFLSPFDIHYQIVPITGVLTDVKYDNTGKFELAYKVNKSNKNEKAIHTILNKHGIFKIYQIAGTLVRRIVWYNNPIKKIITGELLGLIKFGSRVDIIIPNANNFKINVKKGDKVKGINTVLGHF
;
A
#
# COMPACT_ATOMS: atom_id res chain seq x y z
N MET A 1 -21.77 25.32 16.56
CA MET A 1 -21.15 25.36 15.21
C MET A 1 -19.62 25.32 15.27
N TYR A 2 -18.96 26.18 16.06
CA TYR A 2 -17.49 26.22 16.17
C TYR A 2 -16.83 24.93 16.66
N TYR A 3 -17.41 24.25 17.66
CA TYR A 3 -16.88 22.96 18.18
C TYR A 3 -16.86 21.85 17.13
N VAL A 4 -17.86 21.81 16.24
CA VAL A 4 -17.94 20.82 15.16
C VAL A 4 -16.84 21.07 14.13
N ILE A 5 -16.62 22.33 13.76
CA ILE A 5 -15.54 22.72 12.84
C ILE A 5 -14.17 22.40 13.44
N PHE A 6 -13.97 22.70 14.73
CA PHE A 6 -12.73 22.41 15.43
C PHE A 6 -12.44 20.90 15.50
N LEU A 7 -13.43 20.09 15.86
CA LEU A 7 -13.28 18.63 15.91
C LEU A 7 -13.02 18.02 14.52
N LEU A 8 -13.67 18.55 13.49
CA LEU A 8 -13.40 18.17 12.10
C LEU A 8 -11.96 18.54 11.70
N MET A 9 -11.48 19.72 12.08
CA MET A 9 -10.11 20.15 11.80
C MET A 9 -9.07 19.25 12.46
N LEU A 10 -9.27 18.91 13.74
CA LEU A 10 -8.42 17.95 14.47
C LEU A 10 -8.42 16.58 13.80
N PHE A 11 -9.59 16.09 13.38
CA PHE A 11 -9.72 14.83 12.67
C PHE A 11 -8.94 14.86 11.34
N LEU A 12 -9.05 15.93 10.55
CA LEU A 12 -8.34 16.05 9.28
C LEU A 12 -6.82 16.09 9.48
N ILE A 13 -6.33 16.85 10.48
CA ILE A 13 -4.89 16.88 10.82
C ILE A 13 -4.41 15.49 11.23
N PHE A 14 -5.18 14.78 12.05
CA PHE A 14 -4.85 13.44 12.50
C PHE A 14 -4.86 12.43 11.34
N PHE A 15 -5.86 12.51 10.45
CA PHE A 15 -6.06 11.60 9.33
C PHE A 15 -4.94 11.73 8.28
N TYR A 16 -4.54 12.97 7.96
CA TYR A 16 -3.48 13.26 6.99
C TYR A 16 -2.08 13.34 7.60
N ARG A 17 -1.86 12.75 8.78
CA ARG A 17 -0.53 12.73 9.40
C ARG A 17 0.46 11.95 8.54
N LYS A 18 1.62 12.56 8.29
CA LYS A 18 2.73 11.93 7.56
C LYS A 18 3.45 10.91 8.46
N PRO A 19 3.79 9.71 7.95
CA PRO A 19 4.59 8.76 8.73
C PRO A 19 6.01 9.30 8.92
N SER A 20 6.61 8.99 10.07
CA SER A 20 8.05 9.14 10.25
C SER A 20 8.76 8.14 9.35
N ILE A 21 9.41 8.63 8.30
CA ILE A 21 10.21 7.80 7.39
C ILE A 21 11.61 7.73 7.97
N LYS A 22 12.09 6.51 8.27
CA LYS A 22 13.50 6.26 8.56
C LYS A 22 14.15 5.73 7.30
N LEU A 23 15.30 6.29 6.94
CA LEU A 23 16.17 5.70 5.94
C LEU A 23 16.66 4.37 6.50
N LEU A 24 16.30 3.28 5.85
CA LEU A 24 16.82 1.96 6.19
C LEU A 24 18.12 1.71 5.45
N PRO A 25 19.03 0.88 5.99
CA PRO A 25 20.16 0.38 5.23
C PRO A 25 19.65 -0.32 3.97
N TYR A 26 20.42 -0.16 2.88
CA TYR A 26 20.08 -0.74 1.59
C TYR A 26 19.94 -2.25 1.69
N ASN A 27 18.75 -2.76 1.41
CA ASN A 27 18.48 -4.19 1.38
C ASN A 27 17.43 -4.49 0.30
N GLU A 28 17.82 -5.27 -0.70
CA GLU A 28 16.97 -5.66 -1.82
C GLU A 28 16.24 -6.99 -1.59
N ASP A 29 16.53 -7.68 -0.49
CA ASP A 29 16.00 -9.02 -0.17
C ASP A 29 14.85 -8.95 0.84
N VAL A 30 14.63 -7.79 1.47
CA VAL A 30 13.59 -7.59 2.48
C VAL A 30 12.42 -6.79 1.90
N VAL A 31 11.21 -7.32 2.04
CA VAL A 31 9.98 -6.64 1.64
C VAL A 31 9.29 -6.08 2.88
N TYR A 32 9.09 -4.77 2.91
CA TYR A 32 8.37 -4.08 4.00
C TYR A 32 6.90 -3.88 3.67
N SER A 33 6.10 -3.60 4.70
CA SER A 33 4.69 -3.27 4.48
C SER A 33 4.58 -1.93 3.74
N PRO A 34 3.86 -1.86 2.60
CA PRO A 34 3.66 -0.61 1.88
C PRO A 34 2.71 0.35 2.63
N ALA A 35 2.02 -0.12 3.69
CA ALA A 35 0.98 0.63 4.39
C ALA A 35 0.96 0.36 5.90
N HIS A 36 0.27 1.23 6.65
CA HIS A 36 -0.16 0.97 8.03
C HIS A 36 -1.56 0.36 8.01
N GLY A 37 -1.81 -0.72 8.73
CA GLY A 37 -3.12 -1.36 8.68
C GLY A 37 -3.15 -2.77 9.25
N THR A 38 -4.06 -3.59 8.71
CA THR A 38 -4.28 -4.97 9.14
C THR A 38 -4.22 -5.91 7.94
N ILE A 39 -3.51 -7.02 8.04
CA ILE A 39 -3.47 -8.03 6.97
C ILE A 39 -4.83 -8.72 6.89
N MET A 40 -5.48 -8.56 5.75
CA MET A 40 -6.78 -9.14 5.46
C MET A 40 -6.68 -10.55 4.91
N ASP A 41 -5.71 -10.80 4.05
CA ASP A 41 -5.52 -12.09 3.42
C ASP A 41 -4.11 -12.20 2.83
N ILE A 42 -3.66 -13.45 2.68
CA ILE A 42 -2.41 -13.82 2.01
C ILE A 42 -2.77 -14.97 1.07
N ILE A 43 -2.61 -14.74 -0.24
CA ILE A 43 -3.02 -15.68 -1.28
C ILE A 43 -1.80 -16.05 -2.13
N TYR A 44 -1.54 -17.34 -2.25
CA TYR A 44 -0.51 -17.87 -3.14
C TYR A 44 -1.14 -18.25 -4.48
N LYS A 45 -0.67 -17.67 -5.57
CA LYS A 45 -1.19 -17.96 -6.91
C LYS A 45 -0.13 -17.73 -7.98
N ASN A 46 -0.01 -18.65 -8.94
CA ASN A 46 0.88 -18.51 -10.11
C ASN A 46 2.32 -18.10 -9.75
N ASN A 47 2.91 -18.73 -8.73
CA ASN A 47 4.24 -18.39 -8.19
C ASN A 47 4.37 -16.93 -7.68
N THR A 48 3.27 -16.35 -7.19
CA THR A 48 3.25 -15.03 -6.55
C THR A 48 2.53 -15.10 -5.20
N VAL A 49 2.90 -14.20 -4.30
CA VAL A 49 2.21 -13.98 -3.02
C VAL A 49 1.47 -12.66 -3.09
N HIS A 50 0.16 -12.69 -2.89
CA HIS A 50 -0.70 -11.52 -2.83
C HIS A 50 -1.09 -11.25 -1.38
N ILE A 51 -0.66 -10.11 -0.84
CA ILE A 51 -0.98 -9.69 0.52
C ILE A 51 -1.91 -8.48 0.43
N ALA A 52 -3.09 -8.60 1.04
CA ALA A 52 -4.08 -7.55 1.12
C ALA A 52 -4.04 -6.89 2.50
N ILE A 53 -3.90 -5.56 2.54
CA ILE A 53 -3.79 -4.79 3.78
C ILE A 53 -4.95 -3.79 3.84
N PHE A 54 -5.78 -3.88 4.88
CA PHE A 54 -6.84 -2.92 5.13
C PHE A 54 -6.33 -1.76 6.00
N LEU A 55 -6.65 -0.53 5.57
CA LEU A 55 -6.36 0.70 6.28
C LEU A 55 -7.65 1.20 6.92
N SER A 56 -7.68 1.27 8.24
CA SER A 56 -8.79 1.90 8.96
C SER A 56 -8.66 3.42 8.93
N PRO A 57 -9.74 4.18 9.22
CA PRO A 57 -9.68 5.64 9.32
C PRO A 57 -8.65 6.18 10.32
N PHE A 58 -8.20 5.35 11.27
CA PHE A 58 -7.20 5.71 12.28
C PHE A 58 -5.75 5.41 11.85
N ASP A 59 -5.57 4.67 10.76
CA ASP A 59 -4.27 4.32 10.22
C ASP A 59 -3.66 5.46 9.41
N ILE A 60 -2.35 5.37 9.16
CA ILE A 60 -1.66 6.32 8.30
C ILE A 60 -1.94 5.93 6.84
N HIS A 61 -2.48 6.88 6.09
CA HIS A 61 -2.92 6.66 4.70
C HIS A 61 -1.85 6.98 3.66
N TYR A 62 -0.64 7.36 4.09
CA TYR A 62 0.53 7.41 3.22
C TYR A 62 1.04 6.00 2.98
N GLN A 63 1.32 5.71 1.71
CA GLN A 63 2.00 4.48 1.29
C GLN A 63 3.46 4.77 1.02
N ILE A 64 4.27 3.76 1.29
CA ILE A 64 5.71 3.80 1.07
C ILE A 64 6.12 2.75 0.04
N VAL A 65 7.29 2.95 -0.54
CA VAL A 65 7.95 1.96 -1.39
C VAL A 65 8.36 0.77 -0.51
N PRO A 66 7.81 -0.44 -0.76
CA PRO A 66 8.04 -1.60 0.10
C PRO A 66 9.37 -2.32 -0.17
N ILE A 67 9.96 -2.09 -1.35
CA ILE A 67 11.21 -2.71 -1.79
C ILE A 67 11.92 -1.79 -2.78
N THR A 68 13.24 -1.75 -2.71
CA THR A 68 14.09 -0.96 -3.61
C THR A 68 14.07 -1.56 -5.02
N GLY A 69 14.06 -0.71 -6.04
CA GLY A 69 14.06 -1.16 -7.43
C GLY A 69 13.84 -0.01 -8.41
N VAL A 70 13.35 -0.33 -9.59
CA VAL A 70 12.98 0.64 -10.62
C VAL A 70 11.46 0.66 -10.75
N LEU A 71 10.84 1.82 -10.53
CA LEU A 71 9.44 2.03 -10.85
C LEU A 71 9.31 2.08 -12.37
N THR A 72 8.80 1.02 -12.99
CA THR A 72 8.72 0.91 -14.45
C THR A 72 7.43 1.46 -15.01
N ASP A 73 6.35 1.45 -14.22
CA ASP A 73 5.03 1.88 -14.68
C ASP A 73 4.12 2.28 -13.51
N VAL A 74 3.22 3.22 -13.77
CA VAL A 74 2.15 3.64 -12.86
C VAL A 74 0.86 3.73 -13.67
N LYS A 75 -0.02 2.74 -13.53
CA LYS A 75 -1.33 2.74 -14.18
C LYS A 75 -2.40 3.22 -13.23
N TYR A 76 -3.19 4.18 -13.68
CA TYR A 76 -4.35 4.67 -12.94
C TYR A 76 -5.63 4.23 -13.64
N ASP A 77 -6.50 3.54 -12.90
CA ASP A 77 -7.79 3.05 -13.37
C ASP A 77 -8.89 3.66 -12.50
N ASN A 78 -9.72 4.50 -13.12
CA ASN A 78 -10.85 5.19 -12.49
C ASN A 78 -12.20 4.62 -12.93
N THR A 79 -12.24 3.48 -13.62
CA THR A 79 -13.45 2.93 -14.27
C THR A 79 -14.44 2.23 -13.32
N GLY A 80 -14.31 2.47 -12.01
CA GLY A 80 -14.99 1.73 -10.97
C GLY A 80 -16.49 2.01 -10.78
N LYS A 81 -17.31 0.93 -10.66
CA LYS A 81 -18.70 0.95 -10.13
C LYS A 81 -18.71 0.69 -8.60
N PHE A 82 -18.27 1.68 -7.84
CA PHE A 82 -18.51 1.98 -6.40
C PHE A 82 -19.14 0.90 -5.49
N GLU A 83 -18.38 -0.12 -5.08
CA GLU A 83 -18.80 -1.09 -4.05
C GLU A 83 -17.81 -1.14 -2.87
N LEU A 84 -18.32 -1.43 -1.66
CA LEU A 84 -17.54 -1.45 -0.40
C LEU A 84 -16.25 -2.29 -0.51
N ALA A 85 -15.10 -1.63 -0.33
CA ALA A 85 -13.76 -2.16 -0.63
C ALA A 85 -13.22 -3.24 0.35
N TYR A 86 -13.88 -3.47 1.49
CA TYR A 86 -13.50 -4.53 2.44
C TYR A 86 -13.80 -5.95 1.91
N LYS A 87 -14.74 -6.10 0.97
CA LYS A 87 -15.06 -7.41 0.38
C LYS A 87 -14.03 -7.79 -0.69
N VAL A 88 -13.24 -8.83 -0.40
CA VAL A 88 -12.15 -9.36 -1.25
C VAL A 88 -12.56 -9.54 -2.72
N ASN A 89 -13.81 -9.95 -2.97
CA ASN A 89 -14.33 -10.21 -4.33
C ASN A 89 -14.84 -8.99 -5.12
N LYS A 90 -14.84 -7.77 -4.56
CA LYS A 90 -15.44 -6.59 -5.20
C LYS A 90 -14.47 -5.45 -5.55
N SER A 91 -13.15 -5.64 -5.39
CA SER A 91 -12.15 -4.59 -5.69
C SER A 91 -12.01 -4.24 -7.18
N ASN A 92 -12.56 -5.06 -8.09
CA ASN A 92 -12.53 -4.81 -9.54
C ASN A 92 -13.25 -3.53 -9.97
N LYS A 93 -14.09 -2.95 -9.10
CA LYS A 93 -14.93 -1.78 -9.38
C LYS A 93 -14.53 -0.53 -8.60
N ASN A 94 -13.33 -0.47 -8.02
CA ASN A 94 -12.87 0.71 -7.27
C ASN A 94 -11.70 1.38 -7.99
N GLU A 95 -11.60 2.70 -7.83
CA GLU A 95 -10.47 3.48 -8.32
C GLU A 95 -9.17 2.92 -7.74
N LYS A 96 -8.18 2.69 -8.60
CA LYS A 96 -6.90 2.13 -8.21
C LYS A 96 -5.74 2.74 -8.97
N ALA A 97 -4.62 2.88 -8.27
CA ALA A 97 -3.31 3.12 -8.88
C ALA A 97 -2.46 1.87 -8.70
N ILE A 98 -1.81 1.43 -9.78
CA ILE A 98 -0.97 0.23 -9.82
C ILE A 98 0.45 0.67 -10.11
N HIS A 99 1.32 0.49 -9.12
CA HIS A 99 2.75 0.76 -9.23
C HIS A 99 3.47 -0.52 -9.56
N THR A 100 4.23 -0.55 -10.66
CA THR A 100 5.02 -1.70 -11.07
C THR A 100 6.48 -1.44 -10.76
N ILE A 101 7.08 -2.26 -9.90
CA ILE A 101 8.47 -2.13 -9.47
C ILE A 101 9.24 -3.36 -9.95
N LEU A 102 10.30 -3.13 -10.71
CA LEU A 102 11.25 -4.16 -11.12
C LEU A 102 12.44 -4.17 -10.15
N ASN A 103 12.75 -5.33 -9.59
CA ASN A 103 13.97 -5.58 -8.82
C ASN A 103 14.57 -6.94 -9.27
N LYS A 104 15.73 -7.33 -8.73
CA LYS A 104 16.42 -8.61 -9.00
C LYS A 104 15.53 -9.85 -8.79
N HIS A 105 14.56 -9.76 -7.89
CA HIS A 105 13.59 -10.82 -7.59
C HIS A 105 12.39 -10.87 -8.55
N GLY A 106 12.29 -9.94 -9.49
CA GLY A 106 11.22 -9.88 -10.47
C GLY A 106 10.31 -8.66 -10.32
N ILE A 107 9.06 -8.81 -10.76
CA ILE A 107 8.09 -7.71 -10.86
C ILE A 107 7.15 -7.72 -9.65
N PHE A 108 7.22 -6.64 -8.88
CA PHE A 108 6.30 -6.34 -7.78
C PHE A 108 5.19 -5.43 -8.29
N LYS A 109 3.98 -5.62 -7.77
CA LYS A 109 2.86 -4.70 -8.03
C LYS A 109 2.26 -4.22 -6.72
N ILE A 110 2.15 -2.91 -6.57
CA ILE A 110 1.48 -2.29 -5.43
C ILE A 110 0.21 -1.64 -5.93
N TYR A 111 -0.93 -2.05 -5.39
CA TYR A 111 -2.23 -1.49 -5.70
C TYR A 111 -2.64 -0.57 -4.54
N GLN A 112 -2.82 0.70 -4.85
CA GLN A 112 -3.55 1.61 -3.99
C GLN A 112 -5.02 1.55 -4.39
N ILE A 113 -5.92 1.15 -3.48
CA ILE A 113 -7.34 0.97 -3.80
C ILE A 113 -8.16 1.95 -2.94
N ALA A 114 -8.79 2.92 -3.60
CA ALA A 114 -9.63 3.90 -2.93
C ALA A 114 -10.98 3.30 -2.50
N GLY A 115 -11.50 3.80 -1.38
CA GLY A 115 -12.83 3.44 -0.88
C GLY A 115 -13.96 4.23 -1.55
N THR A 116 -15.19 3.95 -1.16
CA THR A 116 -16.40 4.54 -1.77
C THR A 116 -16.64 6.02 -1.41
N LEU A 117 -16.08 6.49 -0.30
CA LEU A 117 -16.38 7.83 0.27
C LEU A 117 -15.59 8.97 -0.36
N VAL A 118 -14.30 8.80 -0.69
CA VAL A 118 -13.49 9.82 -1.39
C VAL A 118 -12.46 9.13 -2.31
N ARG A 119 -12.32 9.71 -3.51
CA ARG A 119 -11.85 9.09 -4.76
C ARG A 119 -10.61 9.78 -5.28
N ARG A 120 -9.55 9.82 -4.46
CA ARG A 120 -8.32 10.48 -4.90
C ARG A 120 -7.11 9.77 -4.37
N ILE A 121 -6.46 9.06 -5.28
CA ILE A 121 -5.10 8.58 -5.07
C ILE A 121 -4.14 9.67 -5.54
N VAL A 122 -3.17 9.98 -4.70
CA VAL A 122 -2.02 10.81 -5.04
C VAL A 122 -0.81 9.89 -5.09
N TRP A 123 -0.01 10.00 -6.13
CA TRP A 123 1.29 9.34 -6.22
C TRP A 123 2.39 10.38 -6.37
N TYR A 124 3.58 10.07 -5.85
CA TYR A 124 4.69 11.02 -5.82
C TYR A 124 5.80 10.71 -6.82
N ASN A 125 5.77 9.52 -7.41
CA ASN A 125 6.87 9.00 -8.21
C ASN A 125 6.43 8.84 -9.66
N ASN A 126 7.26 9.33 -10.58
CA ASN A 126 7.08 9.11 -12.02
C ASN A 126 7.77 7.80 -12.43
N PRO A 127 7.23 7.07 -13.43
CA PRO A 127 7.87 5.91 -14.01
C PRO A 127 9.29 6.19 -14.53
N ILE A 128 10.05 5.12 -14.76
CA ILE A 128 11.45 5.14 -15.22
C ILE A 128 12.34 5.85 -14.19
N LYS A 129 12.13 5.52 -12.91
CA LYS A 129 12.87 6.10 -11.79
C LYS A 129 13.34 5.01 -10.83
N LYS A 130 14.59 5.09 -10.39
CA LYS A 130 15.08 4.32 -9.24
C LYS A 130 14.38 4.82 -7.98
N ILE A 131 13.81 3.89 -7.24
CA ILE A 131 13.06 4.16 -6.01
C ILE A 131 13.65 3.32 -4.88
N ILE A 132 13.71 3.92 -3.70
CA ILE A 132 14.36 3.33 -2.54
C ILE A 132 13.27 2.94 -1.53
N THR A 133 13.46 1.79 -0.89
CA THR A 133 12.59 1.35 0.21
C THR A 133 12.40 2.46 1.24
N GLY A 134 11.15 2.70 1.63
CA GLY A 134 10.78 3.75 2.59
C GLY A 134 10.48 5.11 1.98
N GLU A 135 10.82 5.37 0.72
CA GLU A 135 10.34 6.57 0.01
C GLU A 135 8.81 6.60 -0.04
N LEU A 136 8.23 7.80 -0.14
CA LEU A 136 6.78 7.91 -0.32
C LEU A 136 6.38 7.39 -1.70
N LEU A 137 5.48 6.40 -1.72
CA LEU A 137 4.87 5.92 -2.95
C LEU A 137 3.65 6.78 -3.31
N GLY A 138 2.83 7.11 -2.31
CA GLY A 138 1.61 7.87 -2.53
C GLY A 138 0.80 8.09 -1.25
N LEU A 139 -0.42 8.57 -1.44
CA LEU A 139 -1.42 8.83 -0.41
C LEU A 139 -2.80 8.46 -0.96
N ILE A 140 -3.56 7.65 -0.22
CA ILE A 140 -4.96 7.38 -0.55
C ILE A 140 -5.85 8.22 0.37
N LYS A 141 -6.56 9.21 -0.19
CA LYS A 141 -7.46 10.06 0.59
C LYS A 141 -8.70 9.25 0.99
N PHE A 142 -8.88 8.98 2.29
CA PHE A 142 -9.97 8.14 2.81
C PHE A 142 -10.02 6.74 2.15
N GLY A 143 -8.83 6.22 1.82
CA GLY A 143 -8.62 4.89 1.30
C GLY A 143 -8.86 3.79 2.31
N SER A 144 -8.96 2.56 1.83
CA SER A 144 -9.26 1.42 2.71
C SER A 144 -8.37 0.21 2.47
N ARG A 145 -7.65 0.14 1.35
CA ARG A 145 -6.88 -1.07 1.03
C ARG A 145 -5.65 -0.80 0.19
N VAL A 146 -4.57 -1.47 0.56
CA VAL A 146 -3.34 -1.56 -0.23
C VAL A 146 -3.03 -3.03 -0.42
N ASP A 147 -2.81 -3.42 -1.68
CA ASP A 147 -2.37 -4.77 -2.00
C ASP A 147 -0.94 -4.75 -2.51
N ILE A 148 -0.18 -5.78 -2.18
CA ILE A 148 1.14 -6.04 -2.76
C ILE A 148 1.14 -7.44 -3.36
N ILE A 149 1.59 -7.54 -4.60
CA ILE A 149 1.90 -8.80 -5.29
C ILE A 149 3.42 -8.92 -5.33
N ILE A 150 3.91 -10.01 -4.74
CA ILE A 150 5.32 -10.35 -4.58
C ILE A 150 5.62 -11.52 -5.54
N PRO A 151 6.62 -11.41 -6.44
CA PRO A 151 7.02 -12.47 -7.35
C PRO A 151 7.75 -13.61 -6.62
N ASN A 152 8.03 -14.71 -7.33
CA ASN A 152 8.87 -15.81 -6.87
C ASN A 152 8.50 -16.36 -5.49
N ALA A 153 7.21 -16.66 -5.30
CA ALA A 153 6.65 -17.11 -4.03
C ALA A 153 7.41 -18.31 -3.42
N ASN A 154 7.93 -19.22 -4.24
CA ASN A 154 8.69 -20.38 -3.77
C ASN A 154 9.99 -20.01 -3.04
N ASN A 155 10.57 -18.83 -3.37
CA ASN A 155 11.79 -18.32 -2.75
C ASN A 155 11.49 -17.23 -1.72
N PHE A 156 10.23 -16.89 -1.47
CA PHE A 156 9.86 -15.82 -0.55
C PHE A 156 9.35 -16.39 0.78
N LYS A 157 10.11 -16.17 1.85
CA LYS A 157 9.70 -16.53 3.21
C LYS A 157 8.89 -15.40 3.85
N ILE A 158 7.61 -15.69 4.10
CA ILE A 158 6.68 -14.76 4.72
C ILE A 158 6.88 -14.69 6.25
N ASN A 159 6.83 -13.49 6.80
CA ASN A 159 7.04 -13.22 8.23
C ASN A 159 5.74 -12.79 8.97
N VAL A 160 4.64 -12.71 8.25
CA VAL A 160 3.35 -12.18 8.74
C VAL A 160 2.21 -13.13 8.42
N LYS A 161 1.11 -13.01 9.16
CA LYS A 161 -0.11 -13.79 8.95
C LYS A 161 -1.36 -12.90 8.91
N LYS A 162 -2.46 -13.49 8.43
CA LYS A 162 -3.77 -12.86 8.45
C LYS A 162 -4.14 -12.39 9.86
N GLY A 163 -4.65 -11.17 9.96
CA GLY A 163 -5.01 -10.51 11.22
C GLY A 163 -3.88 -9.67 11.83
N ASP A 164 -2.64 -9.81 11.39
CA ASP A 164 -1.52 -9.04 11.94
C ASP A 164 -1.67 -7.55 11.63
N LYS A 165 -1.27 -6.72 12.61
CA LYS A 165 -1.13 -5.27 12.43
C LYS A 165 0.23 -4.96 11.81
N VAL A 166 0.23 -4.15 10.76
CA VAL A 166 1.43 -3.71 10.05
C VAL A 166 1.59 -2.19 10.16
N LYS A 167 2.84 -1.73 10.28
CA LYS A 167 3.18 -0.30 10.49
C LYS A 167 4.20 0.19 9.45
N GLY A 168 3.81 0.12 8.17
CA GLY A 168 4.64 0.58 7.05
C GLY A 168 6.07 0.00 7.13
N ILE A 169 7.06 0.89 7.10
CA ILE A 169 8.49 0.57 7.06
C ILE A 169 8.98 -0.18 8.32
N ASN A 170 8.21 -0.15 9.40
CA ASN A 170 8.57 -0.84 10.65
C ASN A 170 8.09 -2.30 10.68
N THR A 171 7.45 -2.78 9.62
CA THR A 171 6.98 -4.17 9.54
C THR A 171 7.51 -4.83 8.28
N VAL A 172 8.29 -5.90 8.48
CA VAL A 172 8.78 -6.77 7.42
C VAL A 172 7.67 -7.77 7.06
N LEU A 173 7.23 -7.77 5.81
CA LEU A 173 6.29 -8.77 5.30
C LEU A 173 6.98 -10.11 5.05
N GLY A 174 8.25 -10.08 4.65
CA GLY A 174 9.05 -11.28 4.40
C GLY A 174 10.38 -10.97 3.75
N HIS A 175 11.10 -12.03 3.38
CA HIS A 175 12.42 -11.97 2.77
C HIS A 175 12.54 -13.02 1.67
N PHE A 176 13.33 -12.69 0.65
CA PHE A 176 13.82 -13.65 -0.34
C PHE A 176 15.02 -14.44 0.17
#